data_AF-A0A8T5L8G2-F1
#
_entry.id   AF-A0A8T5L8G2-F1
#
_cell.length_a   1.000
_cell.length_b   1.000
_cell.length_c   1.000
_cell.angle_alpha   90.00
_cell.angle_beta   90.00
_cell.angle_gamma   90.00
#
_symmetry.space_group_name_H-M   'P 1'
#
loop_
_entity.id
_entity.type
_entity.pdbx_description
1 polymer ?
#
loop_
_entity_poly.entity_id
_entity_poly.type
_entity_poly.pdbx_seq_one_letter_code
_entity_poly.pdbx_strand_id
1 'polypeptide(L)'
;MNKKLRLSFVFTFLVLGLLFSSVIVAAGLLDSDGNPLIPPDTKSENSVWKAITSGFDWVVEKVKTLASWVFGDAMPDSDAGEEAVIILKIFLFVIILLAIAYTLELSGNDLLNKPILKWMLSILVSSLIVRFLLQNDTLLNDLFFPYGVLGVAIASIVPLILFFFFVQKMISNKSLRKFAWIMAIVIFLIFWMERAPELTSAGITREGLGKPIMVFGQTLQSLIYPISALLALLFFLFDGTIRHWFVLTEIDRYSVENKKELLDRYAADLAELEARPGVPEELKAKMRKKLHKKIKNAT
;
A
#
# COMPACT_ATOMS: atom_id res chain seq x y z
N MET A 1 -21.59 -23.61 41.59
CA MET A 1 -21.54 -22.81 40.35
C MET A 1 -20.11 -22.35 40.11
N ASN A 2 -19.50 -22.77 38.99
CA ASN A 2 -18.06 -22.65 38.75
C ASN A 2 -17.64 -21.18 38.53
N LYS A 3 -16.50 -20.74 39.09
CA LYS A 3 -16.03 -19.33 38.97
C LYS A 3 -15.91 -18.87 37.50
N LYS A 4 -15.53 -19.78 36.60
CA LYS A 4 -15.50 -19.55 35.15
C LYS A 4 -16.88 -19.29 34.53
N LEU A 5 -17.93 -19.93 35.05
CA LEU A 5 -19.31 -19.73 34.59
C LEU A 5 -19.85 -18.36 35.03
N ARG A 6 -19.50 -17.91 36.25
CA ARG A 6 -19.86 -16.57 36.75
C ARG A 6 -19.20 -15.46 35.93
N LEU A 7 -17.92 -15.62 35.58
CA LEU A 7 -17.20 -14.63 34.77
C LEU A 7 -17.75 -14.56 33.34
N SER A 8 -18.03 -15.71 32.72
CA SER A 8 -18.62 -15.76 31.37
C SER A 8 -20.02 -15.15 31.34
N PHE A 9 -20.84 -15.40 32.37
CA PHE A 9 -22.19 -14.85 32.47
C PHE A 9 -22.20 -13.33 32.67
N VAL A 10 -21.32 -12.81 33.55
CA VAL A 10 -21.16 -11.35 33.76
C VAL A 10 -20.64 -10.68 32.49
N PHE A 11 -19.67 -11.28 31.80
CA PHE A 11 -19.14 -10.75 30.54
C PHE A 11 -20.20 -10.76 29.43
N THR A 12 -20.99 -11.83 29.32
CA THR A 12 -22.08 -11.92 28.33
C THR A 12 -23.16 -10.86 28.59
N PHE A 13 -23.56 -10.66 29.85
CA PHE A 13 -24.53 -9.61 30.21
C PHE A 13 -24.01 -8.20 29.95
N LEU A 14 -22.71 -7.96 30.20
CA LEU A 14 -22.08 -6.66 29.97
C LEU A 14 -21.99 -6.36 28.46
N VAL A 15 -21.62 -7.34 27.64
CA VAL A 15 -21.59 -7.21 26.18
C VAL A 15 -22.99 -7.05 25.61
N LEU A 16 -23.98 -7.81 26.10
CA LEU A 16 -25.37 -7.63 25.67
C LEU A 16 -25.89 -6.25 26.04
N GLY A 17 -25.57 -5.74 27.24
CA GLY A 17 -25.96 -4.41 27.69
C GLY A 17 -25.35 -3.30 26.83
N LEU A 18 -24.09 -3.44 26.42
CA LEU A 18 -23.41 -2.49 25.52
C LEU A 18 -23.95 -2.53 24.09
N LEU A 19 -24.33 -3.71 23.58
CA LEU A 19 -24.96 -3.84 22.26
C LEU A 19 -26.40 -3.35 22.27
N PHE A 20 -27.14 -3.55 23.36
CA PHE A 20 -28.51 -3.05 23.48
C PHE A 20 -28.53 -1.53 23.63
N SER A 21 -27.56 -0.94 24.34
CA SER A 21 -27.44 0.51 24.46
C SER A 21 -27.04 1.17 23.14
N SER A 22 -26.20 0.55 22.32
CA SER A 22 -25.84 1.10 21.00
C SER A 22 -27.02 1.08 20.02
N VAL A 23 -27.88 0.05 20.08
CA VAL A 23 -29.13 -0.02 19.30
C VAL A 23 -30.14 1.01 19.77
N ILE A 24 -30.28 1.25 21.08
CA ILE A 24 -31.17 2.30 21.61
C ILE A 24 -30.67 3.69 21.22
N VAL A 25 -29.36 3.94 21.25
CA VAL A 25 -28.77 5.21 20.78
C VAL A 25 -28.96 5.38 19.28
N ALA A 26 -28.77 4.33 18.48
CA ALA A 26 -28.99 4.38 17.04
C ALA A 26 -30.48 4.57 16.68
N ALA A 27 -31.40 3.92 17.40
CA ALA A 27 -32.84 4.08 17.23
C ALA A 27 -33.34 5.45 17.72
N GLY A 28 -32.70 6.01 18.75
CA GLY A 28 -32.97 7.37 19.21
C GLY A 28 -32.46 8.45 18.27
N LEU A 29 -31.57 8.13 17.32
CA LEU A 29 -31.08 9.09 16.32
C LEU A 29 -31.99 9.19 15.09
N LEU A 30 -33.07 8.42 15.01
CA LEU A 30 -34.02 8.44 13.88
C LEU A 30 -35.43 8.76 14.37
N ASP A 31 -36.14 9.66 13.69
CA ASP A 31 -37.58 9.85 13.88
C ASP A 31 -38.35 8.58 13.45
N SER A 32 -39.62 8.47 13.83
CA SER A 32 -40.63 7.53 13.33
C SER A 32 -40.65 7.36 11.80
N ASP A 33 -40.22 8.37 11.05
CA ASP A 33 -40.09 8.35 9.58
C ASP A 33 -38.68 7.93 9.07
N GLY A 34 -37.75 7.57 9.96
CA GLY A 34 -36.41 7.10 9.59
C GLY A 34 -35.41 8.20 9.21
N ASN A 35 -35.70 9.47 9.51
CA ASN A 35 -34.81 10.60 9.27
C ASN A 35 -33.89 10.87 10.48
N PRO A 36 -32.61 11.24 10.27
CA PRO A 36 -31.70 11.58 11.37
C PRO A 36 -32.20 12.80 12.16
N LEU A 37 -32.35 12.63 13.48
CA LEU A 37 -32.72 13.72 14.38
C LEU A 37 -31.56 14.72 14.45
N ILE A 38 -31.78 15.91 13.90
CA ILE A 38 -30.97 17.09 14.19
C ILE A 38 -31.11 17.35 15.70
N PRO A 39 -30.02 17.57 16.46
CA PRO A 39 -30.09 17.73 17.90
C PRO A 39 -31.10 18.84 18.24
N PRO A 40 -32.11 18.55 19.08
CA PRO A 40 -33.17 19.50 19.36
C PRO A 40 -32.61 20.72 20.06
N ASP A 41 -33.08 21.89 19.64
CA ASP A 41 -32.77 23.16 20.28
C ASP A 41 -33.24 23.13 21.75
N THR A 42 -32.24 23.09 22.64
CA THR A 42 -32.12 23.07 24.13
C THR A 42 -33.29 23.34 25.09
N LYS A 43 -34.57 23.37 24.72
CA LYS A 43 -35.66 23.78 25.64
C LYS A 43 -36.70 22.71 25.98
N SER A 44 -36.60 21.51 25.43
CA SER A 44 -37.45 20.39 25.84
C SER A 44 -36.64 19.10 25.96
N GLU A 45 -35.92 18.98 27.08
CA GLU A 45 -35.33 17.70 27.49
C GLU A 45 -36.45 16.72 27.86
N ASN A 46 -36.82 15.91 26.89
CA ASN A 46 -37.63 14.71 27.02
C ASN A 46 -36.98 13.75 28.05
N SER A 47 -37.77 13.35 29.05
CA SER A 47 -37.36 12.50 30.19
C SER A 47 -36.71 11.17 29.80
N VAL A 48 -37.01 10.67 28.60
CA VAL A 48 -36.40 9.47 28.00
C VAL A 48 -34.92 9.67 27.71
N TRP A 49 -34.51 10.84 27.19
CA TRP A 49 -33.10 11.12 26.94
C TRP A 49 -32.31 11.24 28.23
N LYS A 50 -32.85 11.88 29.27
CA LYS A 50 -32.24 11.89 30.61
C LYS A 50 -32.07 10.49 31.19
N ALA A 51 -33.05 9.60 31.00
CA ALA A 51 -32.96 8.22 31.46
C ALA A 51 -31.88 7.44 30.67
N ILE A 52 -31.75 7.69 29.37
CA ILE A 52 -30.73 7.06 28.50
C ILE A 52 -29.33 7.58 28.83
N THR A 53 -29.13 8.89 28.97
CA THR A 53 -27.82 9.48 29.29
C THR A 53 -27.38 9.11 30.71
N SER A 54 -28.28 9.16 31.70
CA SER A 54 -27.95 8.76 33.08
C SER A 54 -27.59 7.27 33.20
N GLY A 55 -28.23 6.39 32.42
CA GLY A 55 -27.83 4.98 32.35
C GLY A 55 -26.46 4.78 31.70
N PHE A 56 -26.13 5.58 30.68
CA PHE A 56 -24.82 5.57 30.03
C PHE A 56 -23.72 6.10 30.97
N ASP A 57 -23.98 7.21 31.66
CA ASP A 57 -23.05 7.81 32.63
C ASP A 57 -22.69 6.83 33.74
N TRP A 58 -23.68 6.09 34.26
CA TRP A 58 -23.45 5.04 35.25
C TRP A 58 -22.55 3.91 34.73
N VAL A 59 -22.74 3.45 33.48
CA VAL A 59 -21.88 2.43 32.87
C VAL A 59 -20.47 2.97 32.67
N VAL A 60 -20.32 4.19 32.17
CA VAL A 60 -19.03 4.85 31.98
C VAL A 60 -18.29 5.00 33.30
N GLU A 61 -18.97 5.39 34.37
CA GLU A 61 -18.39 5.51 35.71
C GLU A 61 -17.86 4.16 36.24
N LYS A 62 -18.61 3.07 36.04
CA LYS A 62 -18.16 1.72 36.44
C LYS A 62 -17.00 1.21 35.60
N VAL A 63 -16.97 1.53 34.30
CA VAL A 63 -15.83 1.22 33.42
C VAL A 63 -14.60 2.04 33.81
N LYS A 64 -14.75 3.34 34.11
CA LYS A 64 -13.66 4.20 34.62
C LYS A 64 -13.08 3.64 35.93
N THR A 65 -13.93 3.22 36.86
CA THR A 65 -13.50 2.63 38.14
C THR A 65 -12.73 1.31 37.95
N LEU A 66 -13.17 0.47 37.02
CA LEU A 66 -12.46 -0.77 36.67
C LEU A 66 -11.13 -0.48 35.95
N ALA A 67 -11.11 0.51 35.07
CA ALA A 67 -9.93 0.91 34.32
C ALA A 67 -8.86 1.54 35.23
N SER A 68 -9.23 2.43 36.16
CA SER A 68 -8.29 3.02 37.12
C SER A 68 -7.70 1.97 38.05
N TRP A 69 -8.49 0.95 38.44
CA TRP A 69 -8.01 -0.18 39.23
C TRP A 69 -6.97 -1.04 38.48
N VAL A 70 -7.12 -1.23 37.17
CA VAL A 70 -6.21 -2.05 36.34
C VAL A 70 -4.97 -1.28 35.90
N PHE A 71 -5.11 0.00 35.55
CA PHE A 71 -4.04 0.79 34.90
C PHE A 71 -3.41 1.85 35.81
N GLY A 72 -3.94 2.08 37.01
CA GLY A 72 -3.46 3.07 37.98
C GLY A 72 -3.87 4.51 37.64
N ASP A 73 -3.91 5.38 38.66
CA ASP A 73 -4.30 6.82 38.59
C ASP A 73 -3.27 7.73 37.88
N ALA A 74 -2.50 7.20 36.93
CA ALA A 74 -1.40 7.94 36.30
C ALA A 74 -1.85 8.91 35.20
N MET A 75 -2.93 9.68 35.39
CA MET A 75 -3.41 10.66 34.41
C MET A 75 -3.63 12.06 35.03
N PRO A 76 -2.91 13.09 34.53
CA PRO A 76 -3.14 14.49 34.90
C PRO A 76 -4.28 15.12 34.08
N ASP A 77 -5.08 15.93 34.77
CA ASP A 77 -6.29 16.63 34.29
C ASP A 77 -6.02 17.53 33.05
N SER A 78 -6.38 17.07 31.85
CA SER A 78 -6.43 17.89 30.63
C SER A 78 -7.67 17.56 29.78
N ASP A 79 -8.70 18.38 29.97
CA ASP A 79 -10.12 18.21 29.60
C ASP A 79 -10.51 18.01 28.10
N ALA A 80 -9.59 17.77 27.16
CA ALA A 80 -9.97 17.55 25.75
C ALA A 80 -9.27 16.38 25.05
N GLY A 81 -8.24 15.78 25.67
CA GLY A 81 -7.55 14.60 25.13
C GLY A 81 -7.91 13.29 25.84
N GLU A 82 -8.60 13.37 26.97
CA GLU A 82 -8.74 12.24 27.90
C GLU A 82 -9.65 11.12 27.39
N GLU A 83 -10.78 11.47 26.78
CA GLU A 83 -11.74 10.46 26.31
C GLU A 83 -11.17 9.66 25.13
N ALA A 84 -10.48 10.33 24.21
CA ALA A 84 -9.83 9.69 23.07
C ALA A 84 -8.70 8.75 23.52
N VAL A 85 -7.91 9.13 24.54
CA VAL A 85 -6.81 8.31 25.05
C VAL A 85 -7.33 7.09 25.83
N ILE A 86 -8.41 7.24 26.60
CA ILE A 86 -9.03 6.10 27.31
C ILE A 86 -9.62 5.10 26.32
N ILE A 87 -10.33 5.58 25.29
CA ILE A 87 -10.91 4.72 24.26
C ILE A 87 -9.79 4.04 23.45
N LEU A 88 -8.72 4.76 23.08
CA LEU A 88 -7.55 4.18 22.40
C LEU A 88 -6.88 3.09 23.25
N LYS A 89 -6.73 3.31 24.56
CA LYS A 89 -6.18 2.31 25.49
C LYS A 89 -7.07 1.06 25.60
N ILE A 90 -8.39 1.24 25.63
CA ILE A 90 -9.36 0.12 25.65
C ILE A 90 -9.29 -0.67 24.33
N PHE A 91 -9.16 0.00 23.19
CA PHE A 91 -9.09 -0.67 21.91
C PHE A 91 -7.73 -1.33 21.65
N LEU A 92 -6.63 -0.71 22.06
CA LEU A 92 -5.31 -1.35 22.08
C LEU A 92 -5.32 -2.62 22.94
N PHE A 93 -5.98 -2.56 24.09
CA PHE A 93 -6.19 -3.71 24.97
C PHE A 93 -7.00 -4.82 24.29
N VAL A 94 -8.04 -4.47 23.51
CA VAL A 94 -8.81 -5.43 22.71
C VAL A 94 -7.98 -6.03 21.58
N ILE A 95 -7.16 -5.24 20.88
CA ILE A 95 -6.26 -5.72 19.82
C ILE A 95 -5.19 -6.66 20.41
N ILE A 96 -4.63 -6.34 21.58
CA ILE A 96 -3.69 -7.21 22.28
C ILE A 96 -4.39 -8.50 22.72
N LEU A 97 -5.61 -8.45 23.24
CA LEU A 97 -6.40 -9.65 23.56
C LEU A 97 -6.68 -10.51 22.32
N LEU A 98 -6.91 -9.89 21.17
CA LEU A 98 -7.11 -10.58 19.90
C LEU A 98 -5.82 -11.17 19.33
N ALA A 99 -4.70 -10.47 19.45
CA ALA A 99 -3.38 -10.97 19.10
C ALA A 99 -3.00 -12.16 19.99
N ILE A 100 -3.29 -12.08 21.30
CA ILE A 100 -3.14 -13.19 22.23
C ILE A 100 -4.05 -14.36 21.83
N ALA A 101 -5.33 -14.11 21.55
CA ALA A 101 -6.27 -15.14 21.11
C ALA A 101 -5.83 -15.83 19.80
N TYR A 102 -5.28 -15.05 18.85
CA TYR A 102 -4.71 -15.56 17.60
C TYR A 102 -3.43 -16.39 17.85
N THR A 103 -2.51 -15.93 18.71
CA THR A 103 -1.33 -16.75 19.09
C THR A 103 -1.69 -18.01 19.86
N LEU A 104 -2.81 -18.02 20.60
CA LEU A 104 -3.36 -19.21 21.24
C LEU A 104 -4.05 -20.15 20.24
N GLU A 105 -4.46 -19.67 19.06
CA GLU A 105 -4.95 -20.51 17.96
C GLU A 105 -3.83 -21.36 17.36
N LEU A 106 -2.62 -20.78 17.25
CA LEU A 106 -1.41 -21.55 16.90
C LEU A 106 -1.11 -22.66 17.92
N SER A 107 -1.69 -22.60 19.13
CA SER A 107 -1.57 -23.66 20.14
C SER A 107 -2.59 -24.81 19.98
N GLY A 108 -3.38 -24.84 18.90
CA GLY A 108 -4.25 -25.96 18.54
C GLY A 108 -5.63 -25.99 19.22
N ASN A 109 -6.08 -24.88 19.81
CA ASN A 109 -7.43 -24.79 20.41
C ASN A 109 -8.47 -24.26 19.42
N ASP A 110 -9.51 -25.06 19.18
CA ASP A 110 -10.58 -24.87 18.17
C ASP A 110 -11.62 -23.77 18.51
N LEU A 111 -11.23 -22.79 19.34
CA LEU A 111 -12.12 -21.73 19.84
C LEU A 111 -12.50 -20.69 18.77
N LEU A 112 -11.64 -20.50 17.76
CA LEU A 112 -11.82 -19.52 16.67
C LEU A 112 -12.61 -20.06 15.48
N ASN A 113 -12.92 -21.36 15.43
CA ASN A 113 -13.85 -21.91 14.44
C ASN A 113 -15.32 -21.59 14.72
N LYS A 114 -15.64 -20.96 15.86
CA LYS A 114 -16.99 -20.51 16.13
C LYS A 114 -17.32 -19.31 15.23
N PRO A 115 -18.25 -19.45 14.28
CA PRO A 115 -18.55 -18.39 13.30
C PRO A 115 -18.96 -17.08 13.99
N ILE A 116 -19.61 -17.17 15.14
CA ILE A 116 -20.05 -15.99 15.90
C ILE A 116 -18.90 -15.10 16.38
N LEU A 117 -17.73 -15.68 16.69
CA LEU A 117 -16.58 -14.91 17.15
C LEU A 117 -15.96 -14.12 15.98
N LYS A 118 -15.93 -14.71 14.78
CA LYS A 118 -15.47 -14.03 13.55
C LYS A 118 -16.37 -12.86 13.19
N TRP A 119 -17.69 -13.03 13.33
CA TRP A 119 -18.66 -11.95 13.12
C TRP A 119 -18.51 -10.81 14.15
N MET A 120 -18.41 -11.15 15.43
CA MET A 120 -18.17 -10.14 16.47
C MET A 120 -16.87 -9.38 16.23
N LEU A 121 -15.80 -10.08 15.85
CA LEU A 121 -14.50 -9.47 15.54
C LEU A 121 -14.61 -8.51 14.36
N SER A 122 -15.26 -8.92 13.26
CA SER A 122 -15.44 -8.09 12.07
C SER A 122 -16.22 -6.82 12.38
N ILE A 123 -17.34 -6.95 13.12
CA ILE A 123 -18.16 -5.80 13.53
C ILE A 123 -17.38 -4.85 14.43
N LEU A 124 -16.62 -5.39 15.39
CA LEU A 124 -15.87 -4.60 16.36
C LEU A 124 -14.71 -3.85 15.67
N VAL A 125 -13.95 -4.51 14.80
CA VAL A 125 -12.89 -3.87 13.99
C VAL A 125 -13.47 -2.84 13.03
N SER A 126 -14.57 -3.14 12.33
CA SER A 126 -15.21 -2.19 11.42
C SER A 126 -15.74 -0.97 12.18
N SER A 127 -16.35 -1.15 13.35
CA SER A 127 -16.85 -0.06 14.19
C SER A 127 -15.72 0.81 14.73
N LEU A 128 -14.58 0.20 15.07
CA LEU A 128 -13.37 0.88 15.53
C LEU A 128 -12.78 1.73 14.42
N ILE A 129 -12.64 1.15 13.23
CA ILE A 129 -12.19 1.84 12.01
C ILE A 129 -13.08 3.05 11.72
N VAL A 130 -14.40 2.88 11.67
CA VAL A 130 -15.33 3.99 11.37
C VAL A 130 -15.25 5.10 12.41
N ARG A 131 -15.24 4.77 13.71
CA ARG A 131 -15.23 5.80 14.77
C ARG A 131 -13.90 6.53 14.87
N PHE A 132 -12.77 5.82 14.77
CA PHE A 132 -11.46 6.45 14.89
C PHE A 132 -11.00 7.17 13.63
N LEU A 133 -11.33 6.66 12.45
CA LEU A 133 -10.99 7.33 11.20
C LEU A 133 -11.81 8.61 10.98
N LEU A 134 -13.06 8.66 11.47
CA LEU A 134 -13.92 9.83 11.30
C LEU A 134 -13.67 10.95 12.33
N GLN A 135 -13.10 10.65 13.49
CA GLN A 135 -12.89 11.65 14.56
C GLN A 135 -11.48 12.27 14.57
N ASN A 136 -10.48 11.59 13.99
CA ASN A 136 -9.10 12.08 13.95
C ASN A 136 -8.63 12.23 12.50
N ASP A 137 -8.91 13.40 11.91
CA ASP A 137 -8.43 13.76 10.57
C ASP A 137 -6.90 13.62 10.43
N THR A 138 -6.17 13.80 11.53
CA THR A 138 -4.71 13.63 11.60
C THR A 138 -4.29 12.16 11.44
N LEU A 139 -4.97 11.22 12.10
CA LEU A 139 -4.65 9.79 12.03
C LEU A 139 -5.04 9.20 10.66
N LEU A 140 -6.18 9.65 10.12
CA LEU A 140 -6.60 9.34 8.75
C LEU A 140 -5.53 9.78 7.74
N ASN A 141 -5.04 11.01 7.86
CA ASN A 141 -3.99 11.55 7.00
C ASN A 141 -2.67 10.80 7.14
N ASP A 142 -2.26 10.42 8.36
CA ASP A 142 -1.05 9.63 8.58
C ASP A 142 -1.16 8.22 7.98
N LEU A 143 -2.36 7.61 8.07
CA LEU A 143 -2.63 6.29 7.48
C LEU A 143 -2.63 6.35 5.95
N PHE A 144 -3.17 7.41 5.35
CA PHE A 144 -3.18 7.59 3.90
C PHE A 144 -1.88 8.15 3.34
N PHE A 145 -1.03 8.75 4.17
CA PHE A 145 0.26 9.31 3.76
C PHE A 145 1.10 8.36 2.90
N PRO A 146 1.36 7.08 3.29
CA PRO A 146 2.11 6.15 2.46
C PRO A 146 1.43 5.85 1.11
N TYR A 147 0.09 5.81 1.06
CA TYR A 147 -0.67 5.60 -0.17
C TYR A 147 -0.60 6.82 -1.08
N GLY A 148 -0.59 8.03 -0.52
CA GLY A 148 -0.36 9.28 -1.25
C GLY A 148 1.03 9.32 -1.89
N VAL A 149 2.08 8.98 -1.13
CA VAL A 149 3.46 8.87 -1.66
C VAL A 149 3.50 7.86 -2.80
N LEU A 150 2.92 6.68 -2.60
CA LEU A 150 2.90 5.62 -3.61
C LEU A 150 2.14 6.05 -4.88
N GLY A 151 0.98 6.69 -4.72
CA GLY A 151 0.18 7.19 -5.83
C GLY A 151 0.95 8.22 -6.67
N VAL A 152 1.59 9.19 -6.01
CA VAL A 152 2.43 10.20 -6.67
C VAL A 152 3.65 9.54 -7.35
N ALA A 153 4.28 8.56 -6.72
CA ALA A 153 5.42 7.82 -7.28
C ALA A 153 5.02 7.04 -8.54
N ILE A 154 3.90 6.32 -8.51
CA ILE A 154 3.40 5.58 -9.68
C ILE A 154 3.04 6.55 -10.80
N ALA A 155 2.34 7.65 -10.46
CA ALA A 155 1.91 8.66 -11.42
C ALA A 155 3.08 9.40 -12.09
N SER A 156 4.26 9.47 -11.47
CA SER A 156 5.45 10.07 -12.08
C SER A 156 6.35 9.06 -12.80
N ILE A 157 6.57 7.88 -12.19
CA ILE A 157 7.49 6.86 -12.70
C ILE A 157 6.92 6.17 -13.94
N VAL A 158 5.63 5.81 -13.92
CA VAL A 158 5.03 5.07 -15.05
C VAL A 158 5.08 5.88 -16.35
N PRO A 159 4.65 7.17 -16.39
CA PRO A 159 4.80 7.98 -17.59
C PRO A 159 6.25 8.16 -18.03
N LEU A 160 7.20 8.27 -17.10
CA LEU A 160 8.62 8.39 -17.43
C LEU A 160 9.15 7.11 -18.12
N ILE A 161 8.80 5.93 -17.61
CA ILE A 161 9.18 4.63 -18.21
C ILE A 161 8.56 4.47 -19.59
N LEU A 162 7.27 4.77 -19.73
CA LEU A 162 6.59 4.71 -21.03
C LEU A 162 7.23 5.67 -22.03
N PHE A 163 7.46 6.92 -21.62
CA PHE A 163 8.11 7.93 -22.45
C PHE A 163 9.50 7.50 -22.89
N PHE A 164 10.31 6.95 -21.97
CA PHE A 164 11.61 6.37 -22.29
C PHE A 164 11.50 5.31 -23.40
N PHE A 165 10.53 4.41 -23.28
CA PHE A 165 10.31 3.35 -24.27
C PHE A 165 9.92 3.91 -25.64
N PHE A 166 9.01 4.89 -25.67
CA PHE A 166 8.62 5.58 -26.89
C PHE A 166 9.80 6.27 -27.57
N VAL A 167 10.60 7.03 -26.81
CA VAL A 167 11.76 7.76 -27.34
C VAL A 167 12.81 6.80 -27.91
N GLN A 168 13.06 5.67 -27.25
CA GLN A 168 14.06 4.71 -27.72
C GLN A 168 13.60 3.87 -28.91
N LYS A 169 12.34 3.44 -28.94
CA LYS A 169 11.83 2.54 -29.99
C LYS A 169 11.29 3.26 -31.22
N MET A 170 10.63 4.40 -31.06
CA MET A 170 9.89 5.05 -32.16
C MET A 170 10.72 6.13 -32.86
N ILE A 171 11.71 6.74 -32.18
CA ILE A 171 12.43 7.91 -32.70
C ILE A 171 13.87 7.54 -33.09
N SER A 172 14.08 7.27 -34.38
CA SER A 172 15.40 6.93 -34.93
C SER A 172 16.35 8.14 -34.99
N ASN A 173 15.81 9.34 -35.19
CA ASN A 173 16.57 10.59 -35.34
C ASN A 173 17.11 11.10 -34.00
N LYS A 174 18.43 11.34 -33.93
CA LYS A 174 19.14 11.83 -32.73
C LYS A 174 18.63 13.17 -32.23
N SER A 175 18.32 14.11 -33.13
CA SER A 175 17.87 15.45 -32.77
C SER A 175 16.46 15.42 -32.16
N LEU A 176 15.55 14.62 -32.74
CA LEU A 176 14.20 14.46 -32.21
C LEU A 176 14.19 13.79 -30.84
N ARG A 177 15.06 12.80 -30.59
CA ARG A 177 15.18 12.21 -29.24
C ARG A 177 15.66 13.21 -28.20
N LYS A 178 16.69 14.00 -28.52
CA LYS A 178 17.18 15.07 -27.63
C LYS A 178 16.07 16.08 -27.32
N PHE A 179 15.32 16.49 -28.33
CA PHE A 179 14.18 17.38 -28.16
C PHE A 179 13.09 16.76 -27.27
N ALA A 180 12.76 15.47 -27.49
CA ALA A 180 11.79 14.75 -26.67
C ALA A 180 12.21 14.71 -25.20
N TRP A 181 13.48 14.42 -24.91
CA TRP A 181 13.99 14.45 -23.53
C TRP A 181 13.90 15.83 -22.88
N ILE A 182 14.20 16.91 -23.61
CA ILE A 182 14.02 18.29 -23.13
C ILE A 182 12.55 18.54 -22.79
N MET A 183 11.62 18.13 -23.67
CA MET A 183 10.19 18.26 -23.42
C MET A 183 9.75 17.49 -22.16
N ALA A 184 10.25 16.27 -21.93
CA ALA A 184 9.95 15.54 -20.72
C ALA A 184 10.43 16.26 -19.46
N ILE A 185 11.65 16.80 -19.46
CA ILE A 185 12.19 17.59 -18.34
C ILE A 185 11.26 18.78 -18.05
N VAL A 186 10.87 19.53 -19.09
CA VAL A 186 9.97 20.68 -18.96
C VAL A 186 8.61 20.28 -18.40
N ILE A 187 8.00 19.19 -18.90
CA ILE A 187 6.70 18.70 -18.41
C ILE A 187 6.78 18.31 -16.93
N PHE A 188 7.82 17.58 -16.52
CA PHE A 188 7.98 17.20 -15.10
C PHE A 188 8.24 18.41 -14.19
N LEU A 189 8.93 19.43 -14.68
CA LEU A 189 9.09 20.69 -13.94
C LEU A 189 7.76 21.46 -13.81
N ILE A 190 6.95 21.50 -14.87
CA ILE A 190 5.61 22.10 -14.81
C ILE A 190 4.74 21.34 -13.80
N PHE A 191 4.73 20.00 -13.85
CA PHE A 191 3.99 19.19 -12.88
C PHE A 191 4.46 19.42 -11.44
N TRP A 192 5.76 19.58 -11.24
CA TRP A 192 6.28 19.95 -9.93
C TRP A 192 5.76 21.33 -9.49
N MET A 193 5.79 22.35 -10.36
CA MET A 193 5.29 23.69 -10.03
C MET A 193 3.80 23.71 -9.68
N GLU A 194 2.98 22.95 -10.42
CA GLU A 194 1.54 22.85 -10.16
C GLU A 194 1.23 22.06 -8.88
N ARG A 195 2.00 21.01 -8.58
CA ARG A 195 1.73 20.12 -7.42
C ARG A 195 2.46 20.47 -6.15
N ALA A 196 3.57 21.21 -6.22
CA ALA A 196 4.35 21.57 -5.04
C ALA A 196 3.54 22.36 -3.99
N PRO A 197 2.69 23.35 -4.35
CA PRO A 197 1.87 24.06 -3.37
C PRO A 197 0.89 23.15 -2.65
N GLU A 198 0.19 22.27 -3.38
CA GLU A 198 -0.76 21.31 -2.81
C GLU A 198 -0.07 20.38 -1.79
N LEU A 199 1.07 19.80 -2.16
CA LEU A 199 1.82 18.88 -1.31
C LEU A 199 2.49 19.55 -0.11
N THR A 200 2.81 20.85 -0.24
CA THR A 200 3.35 21.65 0.87
C THR A 200 2.24 22.02 1.85
N SER A 201 1.03 22.32 1.35
CA SER A 201 -0.14 22.62 2.20
C SER A 201 -0.70 21.38 2.91
N ALA A 202 -0.62 20.20 2.30
CA ALA A 202 -1.03 18.93 2.90
C ALA A 202 -0.03 18.40 3.95
N GLY A 203 1.22 18.86 3.90
CA GLY A 203 2.25 18.55 4.87
C GLY A 203 2.01 19.31 6.17
N ILE A 204 1.17 18.75 7.04
CA ILE A 204 0.92 19.10 8.45
C ILE A 204 1.73 20.32 8.88
N THR A 205 1.16 21.51 8.74
CA THR A 205 1.55 22.63 9.59
C THR A 205 1.31 22.15 11.01
N ARG A 206 2.37 21.68 11.69
CA ARG A 206 2.35 21.48 13.13
C ARG A 206 2.14 22.86 13.74
N GLU A 207 0.88 23.26 13.87
CA GLU A 207 0.45 24.56 14.37
C GLU A 207 1.02 24.87 15.76
N GLY A 208 1.51 23.86 16.49
CA GLY A 208 2.10 24.04 17.82
C GLY A 208 3.57 24.50 17.88
N LEU A 209 4.33 24.58 16.78
CA LEU A 209 5.78 24.86 16.88
C LEU A 209 6.22 26.30 16.61
N GLY A 210 5.30 27.24 16.34
CA GLY A 210 5.51 28.69 16.41
C GLY A 210 6.58 29.31 15.49
N LYS A 211 7.31 28.50 14.72
CA LYS A 211 8.26 28.94 13.71
C LYS A 211 8.18 27.99 12.52
N PRO A 212 8.04 28.52 11.28
CA PRO A 212 8.29 27.72 10.10
C PRO A 212 9.77 27.36 10.14
N ILE A 213 10.10 26.20 10.69
CA ILE A 213 11.39 25.61 10.42
C ILE A 213 11.34 25.39 8.91
N MET A 214 12.12 26.15 8.15
CA MET A 214 12.52 25.80 6.79
C MET A 214 13.30 24.49 6.88
N VAL A 215 12.62 23.40 7.21
CA VAL A 215 13.17 22.07 7.04
C VAL A 215 13.26 21.96 5.53
N PHE A 216 14.47 21.88 5.00
CA PHE A 216 14.74 21.46 3.62
C PHE A 216 14.10 20.09 3.28
N GLY A 217 13.40 19.46 4.23
CA GLY A 217 12.43 18.40 4.06
C GLY A 217 11.11 18.94 3.50
N GLN A 218 11.16 19.37 2.24
CA GLN A 218 10.04 19.10 1.35
C GLN A 218 9.59 17.66 1.60
N THR A 219 8.30 17.44 1.88
CA THR A 219 7.77 16.09 2.06
C THR A 219 8.25 15.23 0.90
N LEU A 220 8.74 14.01 1.14
CA LEU A 220 9.32 13.15 0.10
C LEU A 220 8.42 13.05 -1.14
N GLN A 221 7.11 13.20 -0.96
CA GLN A 221 6.09 13.33 -2.00
C GLN A 221 6.38 14.43 -3.03
N SER A 222 6.68 15.65 -2.57
CA SER A 222 6.96 16.80 -3.44
C SER A 222 8.28 16.68 -4.19
N LEU A 223 9.23 15.90 -3.67
CA LEU A 223 10.51 15.63 -4.32
C LEU A 223 10.43 14.61 -5.45
N ILE A 224 9.33 13.86 -5.57
CA ILE A 224 9.18 12.83 -6.60
C ILE A 224 9.28 13.44 -8.01
N TYR A 225 8.57 14.52 -8.28
CA TYR A 225 8.58 15.18 -9.59
C TYR A 225 9.97 15.74 -10.00
N PRO A 226 10.70 16.48 -9.14
CA PRO A 226 12.04 16.94 -9.49
C PRO A 226 13.04 15.79 -9.59
N ILE A 227 12.87 14.70 -8.83
CA ILE A 227 13.66 13.47 -9.04
C ILE A 227 13.37 12.87 -10.43
N SER A 228 12.11 12.81 -10.86
CA SER A 228 11.76 12.35 -12.22
C SER A 228 12.32 13.27 -13.30
N ALA A 229 12.31 14.58 -13.09
CA ALA A 229 12.95 15.54 -14.00
C ALA A 229 14.48 15.35 -14.06
N LEU A 230 15.11 15.09 -12.90
CA LEU A 230 16.54 14.77 -12.82
C LEU A 230 16.86 13.44 -13.53
N LEU A 231 16.03 12.41 -13.38
CA LEU A 231 16.18 11.16 -14.12
C LEU A 231 16.02 11.37 -15.63
N ALA A 232 15.05 12.18 -16.07
CA ALA A 232 14.91 12.56 -17.47
C ALA A 232 16.15 13.31 -17.99
N LEU A 233 16.75 14.18 -17.17
CA LEU A 233 18.01 14.85 -17.47
C LEU A 233 19.19 13.86 -17.57
N LEU A 234 19.26 12.86 -16.69
CA LEU A 234 20.26 11.80 -16.80
C LEU A 234 20.07 11.01 -18.10
N PHE A 235 18.84 10.63 -18.45
CA PHE A 235 18.56 9.96 -19.72
C PHE A 235 18.88 10.83 -20.93
N PHE A 236 18.67 12.14 -20.86
CA PHE A 236 19.11 13.08 -21.88
C PHE A 236 20.62 13.04 -22.09
N LEU A 237 21.40 13.09 -21.01
CA LEU A 237 22.87 13.07 -21.06
C LEU A 237 23.40 11.72 -21.57
N PHE A 238 22.77 10.62 -21.16
CA PHE A 238 23.18 9.26 -21.51
C PHE A 238 22.46 8.66 -22.74
N ASP A 239 21.63 9.41 -23.47
CA ASP A 239 20.85 8.91 -24.62
C ASP A 239 21.73 8.16 -25.64
N GLY A 240 22.93 8.68 -25.90
CA GLY A 240 23.89 8.05 -26.83
C GLY A 240 24.40 6.70 -26.31
N THR A 241 24.77 6.64 -25.04
CA THR A 241 25.31 5.43 -24.39
C THR A 241 24.26 4.34 -24.31
N ILE A 242 23.04 4.69 -23.89
CA ILE A 242 21.91 3.77 -23.77
C ILE A 242 21.58 3.19 -25.15
N ARG A 243 21.47 4.02 -26.18
CA ARG A 243 21.19 3.54 -27.54
C ARG A 243 22.28 2.60 -28.05
N HIS A 244 23.54 2.93 -27.81
CA HIS A 244 24.65 2.07 -28.22
C HIS A 244 24.56 0.68 -27.57
N TRP A 245 24.26 0.63 -26.27
CA TRP A 245 24.05 -0.61 -25.55
C TRP A 245 22.88 -1.43 -26.13
N PHE A 246 21.74 -0.81 -26.42
CA PHE A 246 20.61 -1.49 -27.06
C PHE A 246 20.96 -2.05 -28.45
N VAL A 247 21.66 -1.28 -29.28
CA VAL A 247 22.08 -1.74 -30.61
C VAL A 247 23.05 -2.92 -30.50
N LEU A 248 23.99 -2.89 -29.56
CA LEU A 248 24.88 -4.03 -29.31
C LEU A 248 24.10 -5.28 -28.89
N THR A 249 23.14 -5.15 -27.97
CA THR A 249 22.32 -6.29 -27.54
C THR A 249 21.46 -6.87 -28.67
N GLU A 250 21.04 -6.03 -29.62
CA GLU A 250 20.28 -6.46 -30.79
C GLU A 250 21.17 -7.18 -31.80
N ILE A 251 22.38 -6.66 -32.08
CA ILE A 251 23.39 -7.34 -32.90
C ILE A 251 23.77 -8.69 -32.30
N ASP A 252 23.97 -8.77 -30.98
CA ASP A 252 24.31 -10.02 -30.30
C ASP A 252 23.19 -11.06 -30.46
N ARG A 253 21.92 -10.64 -30.34
CA ARG A 253 20.77 -11.53 -30.58
C ARG A 253 20.74 -12.04 -32.01
N TYR A 254 20.90 -11.17 -33.01
CA TYR A 254 20.97 -11.58 -34.41
C TYR A 254 22.17 -12.49 -34.69
N SER A 255 23.30 -12.26 -34.03
CA SER A 255 24.48 -13.10 -34.20
C SER A 255 24.25 -14.51 -33.67
N VAL A 256 23.54 -14.66 -32.54
CA VAL A 256 23.20 -15.96 -31.95
C VAL A 256 22.20 -16.70 -32.83
N GLU A 257 21.18 -16.01 -33.34
CA GLU A 257 20.16 -16.60 -34.20
C GLU A 257 20.76 -17.04 -35.56
N ASN A 258 21.55 -16.18 -36.20
CA ASN A 258 22.27 -16.54 -37.43
C ASN A 258 23.29 -17.66 -37.20
N LYS A 259 24.00 -17.67 -36.05
CA LYS A 259 24.91 -18.77 -35.70
C LYS A 259 24.14 -20.08 -35.56
N LYS A 260 22.97 -20.07 -34.94
CA LYS A 260 22.12 -21.26 -34.81
C LYS A 260 21.66 -21.74 -36.19
N GLU A 261 21.18 -20.86 -37.05
CA GLU A 261 20.78 -21.22 -38.41
C GLU A 261 21.96 -21.81 -39.22
N LEU A 262 23.16 -21.23 -39.08
CA LEU A 262 24.38 -21.77 -39.71
C LEU A 262 24.74 -23.17 -39.17
N LEU A 263 24.60 -23.40 -37.87
CA LEU A 263 24.85 -24.70 -37.26
C LEU A 263 23.82 -25.75 -37.73
N ASP A 264 22.55 -25.36 -37.83
CA ASP A 264 21.47 -26.23 -38.34
C ASP A 264 21.70 -26.60 -39.82
N ARG A 265 22.12 -25.63 -40.65
CA ARG A 265 22.51 -25.89 -42.05
C ARG A 265 23.70 -26.86 -42.15
N TYR A 266 24.74 -26.66 -41.34
CA TYR A 266 25.90 -27.57 -41.35
C TYR A 266 25.56 -28.97 -40.83
N ALA A 267 24.63 -29.09 -39.87
CA ALA A 267 24.14 -30.38 -39.42
C ALA A 267 23.35 -31.10 -40.52
N ALA A 268 22.51 -30.38 -41.28
CA ALA A 268 21.77 -30.91 -42.41
C ALA A 268 22.71 -31.39 -43.55
N ASP A 269 23.70 -30.58 -43.93
CA ASP A 269 24.71 -30.95 -44.95
C ASP A 269 25.47 -32.23 -44.56
N LEU A 270 25.74 -32.42 -43.27
CA LEU A 270 26.45 -33.59 -42.75
C LEU A 270 25.57 -34.84 -42.81
N ALA A 271 24.28 -34.71 -42.48
CA ALA A 271 23.30 -35.78 -42.63
C ALA A 271 23.07 -36.18 -44.10
N GLU A 272 23.01 -35.20 -45.01
CA GLU A 272 22.89 -35.45 -46.46
C GLU A 272 24.11 -36.21 -47.01
N LEU A 273 25.32 -35.80 -46.60
CA LEU A 273 26.57 -36.47 -46.99
C LEU A 273 26.63 -37.94 -46.53
N GLU A 274 26.07 -38.24 -45.36
CA GLU A 274 26.02 -39.59 -44.82
C GLU A 274 25.01 -40.46 -45.58
N ALA A 275 23.85 -39.90 -45.92
CA ALA A 275 22.77 -40.57 -46.63
C ALA A 275 23.08 -40.85 -48.12
N ARG A 276 24.04 -40.15 -48.74
CA ARG A 276 24.32 -40.27 -50.17
C ARG A 276 25.04 -41.59 -50.51
N PRO A 277 24.41 -42.53 -51.26
CA PRO A 277 25.05 -43.78 -51.65
C PRO A 277 26.10 -43.55 -52.74
N GLY A 278 27.16 -44.36 -52.74
CA GLY A 278 28.21 -44.33 -53.79
C GLY A 278 29.31 -43.30 -53.60
N VAL A 279 29.32 -42.52 -52.51
CA VAL A 279 30.44 -41.63 -52.19
C VAL A 279 31.54 -42.43 -51.46
N PRO A 280 32.80 -42.43 -51.94
CA PRO A 280 33.91 -43.12 -51.27
C PRO A 280 34.11 -42.66 -49.82
N GLU A 281 34.35 -43.60 -48.90
CA GLU A 281 34.47 -43.32 -47.46
C GLU A 281 35.58 -42.31 -47.12
N GLU A 282 36.69 -42.33 -47.87
CA GLU A 282 37.78 -41.36 -47.68
C GLU A 282 37.32 -39.91 -47.95
N LEU A 283 36.45 -39.72 -48.94
CA LEU A 283 35.90 -38.41 -49.28
C LEU A 283 34.88 -37.96 -48.23
N LYS A 284 34.04 -38.88 -47.74
CA LYS A 284 33.12 -38.61 -46.61
C LYS A 284 33.89 -38.18 -45.37
N ALA A 285 34.95 -38.90 -44.99
CA ALA A 285 35.78 -38.58 -43.84
C ALA A 285 36.44 -37.19 -43.96
N LYS A 286 36.94 -36.84 -45.15
CA LYS A 286 37.55 -35.53 -45.42
C LYS A 286 36.52 -34.39 -45.30
N MET A 287 35.31 -34.58 -45.85
CA MET A 287 34.23 -33.59 -45.75
C MET A 287 33.71 -33.45 -44.32
N ARG A 288 33.54 -34.55 -43.58
CA ARG A 288 33.15 -34.56 -42.15
C ARG A 288 34.12 -33.76 -41.30
N LYS A 289 35.43 -33.95 -41.51
CA LYS A 289 36.49 -33.19 -40.81
C LYS A 289 36.45 -31.70 -41.14
N LYS A 290 36.15 -31.33 -42.39
CA LYS A 290 35.99 -29.93 -42.82
C LYS A 290 34.76 -29.27 -42.19
N LEU A 291 33.63 -29.97 -42.15
CA LEU A 291 32.38 -29.51 -41.51
C LEU A 291 32.54 -29.40 -39.98
N HIS A 292 33.15 -30.38 -39.31
CA HIS A 292 33.47 -30.29 -37.88
C HIS A 292 34.37 -29.10 -37.56
N LYS A 293 35.36 -28.80 -38.41
CA LYS A 293 36.20 -27.61 -38.23
C LYS A 293 35.41 -26.32 -38.38
N LYS A 294 34.44 -26.26 -39.31
CA LYS A 294 33.55 -25.10 -39.48
C LYS A 294 32.61 -24.92 -38.27
N ILE A 295 32.02 -26.00 -37.77
CA ILE A 295 31.19 -26.00 -36.56
C ILE A 295 31.99 -25.51 -35.36
N LYS A 296 33.18 -26.08 -35.13
CA LYS A 296 34.08 -25.69 -34.04
C LYS A 296 34.52 -24.22 -34.11
N ASN A 297 34.62 -23.65 -35.30
CA ASN A 297 34.96 -22.23 -35.48
C ASN A 297 33.76 -21.28 -35.31
N ALA A 298 32.53 -21.79 -35.39
CA ALA A 298 31.30 -21.01 -35.26
C ALA A 298 30.78 -20.95 -33.81
N THR A 299 31.02 -22.03 -33.04
CA THR A 299 30.86 -22.11 -31.58
C THR A 299 31.97 -21.39 -30.86
#